data_AF-A0A6I5NJE0-F1
#
_entry.id   AF-A0A6I5NJE0-F1
#
_cell.length_a   1.000
_cell.length_b   1.000
_cell.length_c   1.000
_cell.angle_alpha   90.00
_cell.angle_beta   90.00
_cell.angle_gamma   90.00
#
_symmetry.space_group_name_H-M   'P 1'
#
loop_
_entity.id
_entity.type
_entity.pdbx_description
1 polymer ?
#
loop_
_entity_poly.entity_id
_entity_poly.type
_entity_poly.pdbx_seq_one_letter_code
_entity_poly.pdbx_strand_id
1 'polypeptide(L)'
;MTSLVKFHLSIQDEQASDVELQKALYAVAAELEKQSAQVASVPSPTLSSDFVAMGGDIVSLLNVEINPDTLKAFGRWLYERLLGTSTKVKFEYEGIVFEFEGRSNRDRQSAMQDFEQFIAKIEAAKRS
;
A
#
# COMPACT_ATOMS: atom_id res chain seq x y z
N MET A 1 10.56 -6.93 -21.77
CA MET A 1 11.07 -6.90 -20.39
C MET A 1 10.16 -5.96 -19.61
N THR A 2 9.37 -6.47 -18.68
CA THR A 2 8.48 -5.64 -17.87
C THR A 2 9.33 -4.97 -16.80
N SER A 3 9.44 -3.65 -16.83
CA SER A 3 10.24 -2.91 -15.85
C SER A 3 9.58 -2.99 -14.47
N LEU A 4 10.36 -3.25 -13.42
CA LEU A 4 9.88 -3.28 -12.04
C LEU A 4 9.48 -1.86 -11.55
N VAL A 5 8.48 -1.78 -10.68
CA VAL A 5 7.97 -0.54 -10.07
C VAL A 5 8.41 -0.52 -8.62
N LYS A 6 9.03 0.60 -8.21
CA LYS A 6 9.44 0.85 -6.83
C LYS A 6 8.46 1.80 -6.16
N PHE A 7 7.69 1.34 -5.19
CA PHE A 7 6.71 2.16 -4.48
C PHE A 7 6.84 1.98 -2.96
N HIS A 8 6.33 2.95 -2.23
CA HIS A 8 6.20 2.92 -0.79
C HIS A 8 4.78 2.50 -0.43
N LEU A 9 4.64 1.53 0.46
CA LEU A 9 3.38 1.13 1.05
C LEU A 9 3.37 1.54 2.52
N SER A 10 2.29 2.18 2.96
CA SER A 10 2.04 2.46 4.36
C SER A 10 0.66 2.00 4.81
N ILE A 11 0.58 1.49 6.04
CA ILE A 11 -0.65 1.04 6.68
C ILE A 11 -0.83 1.82 7.99
N GLN A 12 -2.04 2.31 8.22
CA GLN A 12 -2.43 3.04 9.43
C GLN A 12 -3.79 2.56 9.91
N ASP A 13 -3.97 2.39 11.22
CA ASP A 13 -5.26 2.10 11.83
C ASP A 13 -5.29 2.67 13.24
N GLU A 14 -6.22 3.58 13.53
CA GLU A 14 -6.34 4.23 14.85
C GLU A 14 -6.96 3.30 15.91
N GLN A 15 -7.58 2.20 15.49
CA GLN A 15 -8.23 1.26 16.40
C GLN A 15 -7.43 -0.03 16.60
N ALA A 16 -6.43 -0.29 15.76
CA ALA A 16 -5.58 -1.46 15.90
C ALA A 16 -4.38 -1.17 16.82
N SER A 17 -3.96 -2.18 17.58
CA SER A 17 -2.71 -2.13 18.32
C SER A 17 -1.50 -2.22 17.40
N ASP A 18 -0.34 -1.73 17.85
CA ASP A 18 0.93 -1.84 17.13
C ASP A 18 1.26 -3.30 16.72
N VAL A 19 0.91 -4.26 17.57
CA VAL A 19 1.12 -5.70 17.29
C VAL A 19 0.22 -6.18 16.14
N GLU A 20 -1.01 -5.69 16.05
CA GLU A 20 -1.93 -6.02 14.95
C GLU A 20 -1.47 -5.38 13.64
N LEU A 21 -1.01 -4.12 13.69
CA LEU A 21 -0.43 -3.43 12.54
C LEU A 21 0.84 -4.13 12.03
N GLN A 22 1.73 -4.55 12.94
CA GLN A 22 2.92 -5.33 12.57
C GLN A 22 2.58 -6.69 11.96
N LYS A 23 1.55 -7.38 12.47
CA LYS A 23 1.07 -8.63 11.87
C LYS A 23 0.47 -8.40 10.48
N ALA A 24 -0.28 -7.32 10.30
CA ALA A 24 -0.84 -6.95 9.01
C ALA A 24 0.28 -6.64 8.00
N LEU A 25 1.29 -5.87 8.40
CA LEU A 25 2.48 -5.64 7.59
C LEU A 25 3.19 -6.91 7.19
N TYR A 26 3.43 -7.82 8.14
CA TYR A 26 4.12 -9.07 7.87
C TYR A 26 3.33 -9.92 6.87
N ALA A 27 2.00 -9.98 7.02
CA ALA A 27 1.13 -10.66 6.07
C ALA A 27 1.19 -10.02 4.67
N VAL A 28 1.25 -8.68 4.61
CA VAL A 28 1.41 -7.93 3.36
C VAL A 28 2.75 -8.21 2.70
N ALA A 29 3.85 -8.12 3.45
CA ALA A 29 5.20 -8.40 2.96
C ALA A 29 5.31 -9.83 2.43
N ALA A 30 4.82 -10.82 3.18
CA ALA A 30 4.83 -12.22 2.77
C ALA A 30 4.02 -12.47 1.49
N GLU A 31 2.89 -11.76 1.30
CA GLU A 31 2.11 -11.87 0.08
C GLU A 31 2.81 -11.23 -1.13
N LEU A 32 3.43 -10.07 -0.94
CA LEU A 32 4.24 -9.41 -1.96
C LEU A 32 5.41 -10.31 -2.39
N GLU A 33 6.11 -10.93 -1.44
CA GLU A 33 7.20 -11.88 -1.72
C GLU A 33 6.73 -13.10 -2.51
N LYS A 34 5.55 -13.67 -2.20
CA LYS A 34 4.96 -14.77 -3.00
C LYS A 34 4.70 -14.35 -4.45
N GLN A 35 4.41 -13.09 -4.68
CA GLN A 35 4.20 -12.52 -6.02
C GLN A 35 5.52 -12.08 -6.67
N SER A 36 6.66 -12.58 -6.17
CA SER A 36 8.01 -12.25 -6.64
C SER A 36 8.38 -10.77 -6.52
N ALA A 37 7.73 -10.04 -5.61
CA ALA A 37 8.17 -8.69 -5.25
C ALA A 37 9.38 -8.76 -4.32
N GLN A 38 10.29 -7.78 -4.46
CA GLN A 38 11.30 -7.54 -3.44
C GLN A 38 10.73 -6.57 -2.42
N VAL A 39 10.72 -6.97 -1.16
CA VAL A 39 10.18 -6.17 -0.06
C VAL A 39 11.31 -5.85 0.90
N ALA A 40 11.54 -4.57 1.14
CA ALA A 40 12.41 -4.10 2.21
C ALA A 40 11.56 -3.38 3.24
N SER A 41 11.60 -3.85 4.49
CA SER A 41 11.03 -3.08 5.60
C SER A 41 11.87 -1.84 5.79
N VAL A 42 11.23 -0.67 5.76
CA VAL A 42 11.90 0.57 6.11
C VAL A 42 11.80 0.68 7.63
N PRO A 43 12.93 0.78 8.37
CA PRO A 43 12.85 1.11 9.78
C PRO A 43 12.05 2.41 9.88
N SER A 44 10.95 2.39 10.63
CA SER A 44 10.04 3.52 10.75
C SER A 44 10.87 4.78 10.94
N PRO A 45 10.88 5.72 9.97
CA PRO A 45 11.58 6.96 10.16
C PRO A 45 10.96 7.54 11.42
N THR A 46 11.80 7.85 12.39
CA THR A 46 11.41 8.67 13.52
C THR A 46 10.85 9.96 12.94
N LEU A 47 9.52 9.99 12.77
CA LEU A 47 8.66 11.12 12.47
C LEU A 47 9.30 12.15 11.53
N SER A 48 9.44 11.81 10.24
CA SER A 48 9.51 12.85 9.21
C SER A 48 8.22 13.67 9.31
N SER A 49 8.36 14.96 9.59
CA SER A 49 7.29 15.86 10.02
C SER A 49 6.10 15.96 9.06
N ASP A 50 6.26 15.52 7.81
CA ASP A 50 5.19 15.45 6.81
C ASP A 50 4.16 14.33 7.06
N PHE A 51 4.50 13.30 7.84
CA PHE A 51 3.56 12.22 8.19
C PHE A 51 2.73 12.51 9.45
N VAL A 52 3.16 13.47 10.28
CA VAL A 52 2.46 13.89 11.51
C VAL A 52 1.15 14.62 11.20
N ALA A 53 0.97 15.11 9.97
CA ALA A 53 -0.25 15.77 9.52
C ALA A 53 -1.49 14.85 9.46
N MET A 54 -1.32 13.52 9.61
CA MET A 54 -2.41 12.53 9.57
C MET A 54 -2.84 11.97 10.94
N GLY A 55 -2.47 12.61 12.05
CA GLY A 55 -3.17 12.45 13.33
C GLY A 55 -3.18 11.07 14.01
N GLY A 56 -2.25 10.16 13.69
CA GLY A 56 -2.11 8.87 14.39
C GLY A 56 -0.66 8.39 14.41
N ASP A 57 -0.23 7.85 15.54
CA ASP A 57 1.15 7.37 15.75
C ASP A 57 1.46 6.12 14.89
N ILE A 58 2.66 6.19 14.31
CA ILE A 58 3.47 5.20 13.60
C ILE A 58 2.89 4.43 12.39
N VAL A 59 3.66 4.64 11.33
CA VAL A 59 3.46 4.38 9.92
C VAL A 59 4.26 3.14 9.55
N SER A 60 3.55 2.09 9.21
CA SER A 60 4.11 0.82 8.82
C SER A 60 4.62 0.87 7.36
N LEU A 61 5.92 1.14 7.13
CA LEU A 61 6.50 1.41 5.80
C LEU A 61 7.21 0.22 5.16
N LEU A 62 6.74 -0.18 3.98
CA LEU A 62 7.44 -1.13 3.09
C LEU A 62 7.92 -0.43 1.82
N ASN A 63 9.18 -0.64 1.47
CA ASN A 63 9.70 -0.38 0.13
C ASN A 63 9.50 -1.63 -0.70
N VAL A 64 8.74 -1.52 -1.78
CA VAL A 64 8.35 -2.65 -2.60
C VAL A 64 8.81 -2.44 -4.03
N GLU A 65 9.48 -3.44 -4.58
CA GLU A 65 9.83 -3.51 -6.00
C GLU A 65 9.09 -4.69 -6.65
N ILE A 66 8.12 -4.41 -7.53
CA ILE A 66 7.20 -5.41 -8.08
C ILE A 66 6.91 -5.19 -9.57
N ASN A 67 6.45 -6.23 -10.27
CA ASN A 67 5.86 -6.07 -11.61
C ASN A 67 4.47 -5.39 -11.52
N PRO A 68 4.14 -4.40 -12.38
CA PRO A 68 2.80 -3.80 -12.44
C PRO A 68 1.64 -4.79 -12.52
N ASP A 69 1.81 -5.87 -13.29
CA ASP A 69 0.77 -6.90 -13.48
C ASP A 69 0.44 -7.60 -12.15
N THR A 70 1.46 -7.84 -11.32
CA THR A 70 1.28 -8.44 -10.00
C THR A 70 0.84 -7.42 -8.96
N LEU A 71 1.23 -6.15 -9.08
CA LEU A 71 0.72 -5.06 -8.22
C LEU A 71 -0.81 -4.98 -8.27
N LYS A 72 -1.41 -5.17 -9.46
CA LYS A 72 -2.87 -5.21 -9.62
C LYS A 72 -3.52 -6.34 -8.81
N ALA A 73 -2.95 -7.54 -8.89
CA ALA A 73 -3.43 -8.70 -8.14
C ALA A 73 -3.27 -8.50 -6.62
N PHE A 74 -2.13 -7.94 -6.20
CA PHE A 74 -1.86 -7.61 -4.81
C PHE A 74 -2.85 -6.57 -4.24
N GLY A 75 -3.12 -5.46 -4.94
CA GLY A 75 -4.05 -4.45 -4.41
C GLY A 75 -5.47 -4.98 -4.23
N ARG A 76 -5.92 -5.88 -5.13
CA ARG A 76 -7.19 -6.58 -4.94
C ARG A 76 -7.18 -7.46 -3.69
N TRP A 77 -6.15 -8.29 -3.52
CA TRP A 77 -5.99 -9.14 -2.33
C TRP A 77 -5.98 -8.32 -1.04
N LEU A 78 -5.30 -7.17 -1.06
CA LEU A 78 -5.17 -6.30 0.10
C LEU A 78 -6.52 -5.70 0.48
N TYR A 79 -7.27 -5.19 -0.49
CA TYR A 79 -8.61 -4.66 -0.24
C TYR A 79 -9.54 -5.73 0.35
N GLU A 80 -9.55 -6.94 -0.23
CA GLU A 80 -10.38 -8.04 0.26
C GLU A 80 -10.06 -8.43 1.71
N ARG A 81 -8.81 -8.27 2.16
CA ARG A 81 -8.39 -8.51 3.55
C ARG A 81 -8.81 -7.40 4.52
N LEU A 82 -8.83 -6.16 4.04
CA LEU A 82 -9.12 -4.99 4.87
C LEU A 82 -10.62 -4.66 4.88
N LEU A 83 -11.43 -5.36 4.10
CA LEU A 83 -12.87 -5.15 4.07
C LEU A 83 -13.48 -5.31 5.49
N GLY A 84 -14.13 -4.25 5.97
CA GLY A 84 -14.73 -4.16 7.29
C GLY A 84 -13.80 -3.63 8.38
N THR A 85 -12.56 -3.23 8.05
CA THR A 85 -11.63 -2.61 9.00
C THR A 85 -11.56 -1.09 8.82
N SER A 86 -11.07 -0.39 9.85
CA SER A 86 -10.69 1.04 9.83
C SER A 86 -9.29 1.28 9.27
N THR A 87 -8.68 0.24 8.72
CA THR A 87 -7.30 0.29 8.24
C THR A 87 -7.24 1.08 6.94
N LYS A 88 -6.40 2.11 6.96
CA LYS A 88 -6.04 2.93 5.80
C LYS A 88 -4.74 2.39 5.21
N VAL A 89 -4.70 2.30 3.88
CA VAL A 89 -3.50 1.95 3.13
C VAL A 89 -3.18 3.06 2.15
N LYS A 90 -1.91 3.44 2.09
CA LYS A 90 -1.37 4.40 1.14
C LYS A 90 -0.26 3.77 0.30
N PHE A 91 -0.35 3.97 -1.01
CA PHE A 91 0.64 3.63 -2.01
C PHE A 91 1.24 4.92 -2.57
N GLU A 92 2.57 5.00 -2.65
CA GLU A 92 3.25 6.19 -3.17
C GLU A 92 4.39 5.82 -4.13
N TYR A 93 4.31 6.35 -5.36
CA TYR A 93 5.32 6.20 -6.42
C TYR A 93 5.68 7.59 -6.96
N GLU A 94 6.89 8.07 -6.75
CA GLU A 94 7.41 9.34 -7.32
C GLU A 94 6.42 10.52 -7.20
N GLY A 95 5.72 10.65 -6.05
CA GLY A 95 4.72 11.70 -5.80
C GLY A 95 3.30 11.39 -6.30
N ILE A 96 3.10 10.29 -7.03
CA ILE A 96 1.78 9.73 -7.34
C ILE A 96 1.32 8.94 -6.12
N VAL A 97 0.16 9.32 -5.57
CA VAL A 97 -0.40 8.72 -4.36
C VAL A 97 -1.75 8.07 -4.66
N PHE A 98 -1.97 6.90 -4.06
CA PHE A 98 -3.27 6.23 -3.98
C PHE A 98 -3.54 5.77 -2.56
N GLU A 99 -4.74 6.03 -2.06
CA GLU A 99 -5.14 5.72 -0.69
C GLU A 99 -6.52 5.09 -0.69
N PHE A 100 -6.72 4.10 0.20
CA PHE A 100 -8.04 3.55 0.45
C PHE A 100 -8.21 3.15 1.91
N GLU A 101 -9.46 3.06 2.35
CA GLU A 101 -9.83 2.55 3.66
C GLU A 101 -10.79 1.36 3.50
N GLY A 102 -10.64 0.35 4.35
CA GLY A 102 -11.38 -0.91 4.28
C GLY A 102 -12.88 -0.86 4.63
N ARG A 103 -13.48 0.31 4.89
CA ARG A 103 -14.77 0.44 5.60
C ARG A 103 -15.96 -0.29 4.95
N SER A 104 -16.09 -0.29 3.62
CA SER A 104 -17.31 -0.83 2.99
C SER A 104 -17.11 -1.50 1.63
N ASN A 105 -18.07 -2.36 1.26
CA ASN A 105 -18.08 -3.04 -0.04
C ASN A 105 -18.48 -2.11 -1.20
N ARG A 106 -19.17 -1.00 -0.89
CA ARG A 106 -19.49 0.04 -1.89
C ARG A 106 -18.22 0.79 -2.29
N ASP A 107 -17.32 1.02 -1.34
CA ASP A 107 -16.03 1.67 -1.58
C ASP A 107 -15.08 0.77 -2.37
N ARG A 108 -15.33 -0.54 -2.39
CA ARG A 108 -14.49 -1.52 -3.11
C ARG A 108 -14.42 -1.25 -4.59
N GLN A 109 -15.56 -1.04 -5.23
CA GLN A 109 -15.61 -0.92 -6.68
C GLN A 109 -14.91 0.37 -7.13
N SER A 110 -15.13 1.47 -6.42
CA SER A 110 -14.44 2.74 -6.65
C SER A 110 -12.95 2.64 -6.35
N ALA A 111 -12.56 2.08 -5.19
CA ALA A 111 -11.16 1.90 -4.82
C ALA A 111 -10.40 1.01 -5.82
N MET A 112 -11.04 -0.02 -6.37
CA MET A 112 -10.43 -0.84 -7.42
C MET A 112 -10.24 -0.07 -8.73
N GLN A 113 -11.21 0.76 -9.13
CA GLN A 113 -11.06 1.62 -10.31
C GLN A 113 -9.97 2.68 -10.11
N ASP A 114 -9.93 3.31 -8.95
CA ASP A 114 -8.91 4.30 -8.59
C ASP A 114 -7.52 3.67 -8.52
N PHE A 115 -7.42 2.42 -8.04
CA PHE A 115 -6.17 1.67 -8.04
C PHE A 115 -5.70 1.30 -9.46
N GLU A 116 -6.62 0.91 -10.35
CA GLU A 116 -6.29 0.69 -11.76
C GLU A 116 -5.77 1.97 -12.43
N GLN A 117 -6.40 3.12 -12.15
CA GLN A 117 -5.91 4.42 -12.63
C GLN A 117 -4.55 4.77 -12.05
N PHE A 118 -4.30 4.46 -10.78
CA PHE A 118 -3.00 4.64 -10.15
C PHE A 118 -1.91 3.83 -10.86
N ILE A 119 -2.14 2.54 -11.13
CA ILE A 119 -1.20 1.70 -11.89
C ILE A 119 -0.98 2.27 -13.29
N ALA A 120 -2.04 2.69 -13.99
CA ALA A 120 -1.90 3.29 -15.32
C ALA A 120 -1.06 4.58 -15.31
N LYS A 121 -1.18 5.42 -14.26
CA LYS A 121 -0.35 6.62 -14.08
C LYS A 121 1.12 6.26 -13.84
N ILE A 122 1.40 5.23 -13.04
CA ILE A 122 2.77 4.71 -12.85
C ILE A 122 3.35 4.24 -14.18
N GLU A 123 2.59 3.45 -14.95
CA GLU A 123 3.04 2.93 -16.24
C GLU A 123 3.30 4.05 -17.25
N ALA A 124 2.50 5.11 -17.24
CA ALA A 124 2.71 6.29 -18.07
C ALA A 124 3.98 7.05 -17.66
N ALA A 125 4.18 7.29 -16.35
CA ALA A 125 5.35 7.99 -15.82
C ALA A 125 6.67 7.27 -16.13
N LYS A 126 6.66 5.94 -16.22
CA LYS A 126 7.85 5.14 -16.59
C LYS A 126 8.22 5.19 -18.07
N ARG A 127 7.31 5.68 -18.93
CA ARG A 127 7.52 5.78 -20.39
C ARG A 127 7.97 7.17 -20.83
N SER A 128 7.80 8.18 -19.98
CA SER A 128 8.29 9.55 -20.16
C SER A 128 9.75 9.68 -19.74
#